data_AF-A0A1A9J5E6-F1
#
_entry.id   AF-A0A1A9J5E6-F1
#
_cell.length_a   1.000
_cell.length_b   1.000
_cell.length_c   1.000
_cell.angle_alpha   90.00
_cell.angle_beta   90.00
_cell.angle_gamma   90.00
#
_symmetry.space_group_name_H-M   'P 1'
#
loop_
_entity.id
_entity.type
_entity.pdbx_description
1 polymer ?
#
loop_
_entity_poly.entity_id
_entity_poly.type
_entity_poly.pdbx_seq_one_letter_code
_entity_poly.pdbx_strand_id
1 'polypeptide(L)'
;MELRSVEELMDLLHAGRGAARVPDRPGRRTDPCAHALRTAALLRRGRPADKELQIAGLVLAVGGLLGPGEGSDEGGSEGGGSGTGALSGALRAADAVRGLLGERVFRLLRQQAYAADGRPVRPVDEDALALRLAAEEARTPGGGDGAAAGVLEDWRTVLELVAARNSRLGAVD
;
A
#
# COMPACT_ATOMS: atom_id res chain seq x y z
N MET A 1 -14.27 6.11 -0.72
CA MET A 1 -14.52 4.78 -1.32
C MET A 1 -14.09 3.74 -0.31
N GLU A 2 -14.89 2.70 -0.10
CA GLU A 2 -14.55 1.56 0.76
C GLU A 2 -14.52 0.29 -0.09
N LEU A 3 -13.51 -0.55 0.11
CA LEU A 3 -13.39 -1.84 -0.55
C LEU A 3 -14.18 -2.88 0.25
N ARG A 4 -15.16 -3.51 -0.40
CA ARG A 4 -16.13 -4.40 0.25
C ARG A 4 -15.74 -5.86 0.12
N SER A 5 -14.83 -6.21 -0.79
CA SER A 5 -14.37 -7.59 -0.96
C SER A 5 -12.91 -7.69 -1.39
N VAL A 6 -12.35 -8.91 -1.28
CA VAL A 6 -11.00 -9.22 -1.75
C VAL A 6 -10.92 -9.12 -3.27
N GLU A 7 -11.99 -9.48 -3.98
CA GLU A 7 -12.10 -9.35 -5.44
C GLU A 7 -11.95 -7.89 -5.87
N GLU A 8 -12.68 -6.96 -5.24
CA GLU A 8 -12.56 -5.52 -5.57
C GLU A 8 -11.14 -4.99 -5.33
N LEU A 9 -10.49 -5.44 -4.25
CA LEU A 9 -9.09 -5.09 -3.97
C LEU A 9 -8.14 -5.68 -5.02
N MET A 10 -8.33 -6.95 -5.39
CA MET A 10 -7.51 -7.63 -6.41
C MET A 10 -7.67 -6.98 -7.78
N ASP A 11 -8.90 -6.66 -8.18
CA ASP A 11 -9.20 -5.99 -9.44
C ASP A 11 -8.54 -4.61 -9.50
N LEU A 12 -8.58 -3.85 -8.40
CA LEU A 12 -7.89 -2.57 -8.28
C LEU A 12 -6.37 -2.72 -8.44
N LEU A 13 -5.76 -3.68 -7.72
CA LEU A 13 -4.33 -3.96 -7.82
C LEU A 13 -3.93 -4.47 -9.22
N HIS A 14 -4.80 -5.23 -9.88
CA HIS A 14 -4.57 -5.72 -11.24
C HIS A 14 -4.64 -4.58 -12.27
N ALA A 15 -5.63 -3.69 -12.15
CA ALA A 15 -5.76 -2.49 -12.98
C ALA A 15 -4.54 -1.57 -12.82
N GLY A 16 -4.00 -1.45 -11.60
CA GLY A 16 -2.82 -0.65 -11.30
C GLY A 16 -1.53 -1.10 -11.97
N ARG A 17 -1.37 -2.40 -12.21
CA ARG A 17 -0.19 -2.98 -12.88
C ARG A 17 -0.10 -2.58 -14.38
N GLY A 18 -1.22 -2.21 -14.99
CA GLY A 18 -1.30 -1.81 -16.41
C GLY A 18 -1.03 -0.32 -16.67
N ALA A 19 -1.26 0.55 -15.69
CA ALA A 19 -1.22 2.00 -15.85
C ALA A 19 0.19 2.59 -16.13
N ALA A 20 1.25 1.86 -15.79
CA ALA A 20 2.64 2.28 -16.04
C ALA A 20 3.15 2.02 -17.48
N ARG A 21 2.32 1.44 -18.37
CA ARG A 21 2.75 0.99 -19.71
C ARG A 21 2.79 2.06 -20.80
N VAL A 22 2.56 3.34 -20.50
CA VAL A 22 2.80 4.45 -21.45
C VAL A 22 4.10 5.18 -21.05
N PRO A 23 5.27 4.81 -21.61
CA PRO A 23 6.52 5.45 -21.28
C PRO A 23 6.75 6.65 -22.22
N ASP A 24 6.35 7.86 -21.79
CA ASP A 24 6.72 9.08 -22.51
C ASP A 24 7.92 9.83 -21.86
N ARG A 25 8.59 9.21 -20.88
CA ARG A 25 9.86 9.73 -20.33
C ARG A 25 10.76 8.65 -19.75
N PRO A 26 12.08 8.66 -20.03
CA PRO A 26 13.05 7.83 -19.33
C PRO A 26 13.30 8.43 -17.94
N GLY A 27 12.48 8.00 -16.98
CA GLY A 27 12.66 8.23 -15.56
C GLY A 27 12.06 7.04 -14.84
N ARG A 28 12.90 6.30 -14.13
CA ARG A 28 12.62 4.98 -13.53
C ARG A 28 11.58 5.07 -12.40
N ARG A 29 10.32 5.40 -12.72
CA ARG A 29 9.20 5.23 -11.79
C ARG A 29 8.95 3.74 -11.69
N THR A 30 9.27 3.18 -10.53
CA THR A 30 8.95 1.79 -10.22
C THR A 30 7.42 1.65 -10.26
N ASP A 31 6.91 0.67 -11.00
CA ASP A 31 5.48 0.30 -10.97
C ASP A 31 5.03 0.15 -9.49
N PRO A 32 4.04 0.94 -9.02
CA PRO A 32 3.56 0.88 -7.65
C PRO A 32 3.15 -0.54 -7.21
N CYS A 33 2.60 -1.34 -8.12
CA CYS A 33 2.22 -2.71 -7.82
C CYS A 33 3.45 -3.61 -7.64
N ALA A 34 4.44 -3.52 -8.54
CA ALA A 34 5.71 -4.21 -8.39
C ALA A 34 6.47 -3.80 -7.11
N HIS A 35 6.39 -2.52 -6.73
CA HIS A 35 6.95 -2.03 -5.48
C HIS A 35 6.29 -2.70 -4.27
N ALA A 36 4.96 -2.66 -4.22
CA ALA A 36 4.21 -3.21 -3.11
C ALA A 36 4.35 -4.74 -2.98
N LEU A 37 4.43 -5.48 -4.09
CA LEU A 37 4.73 -6.92 -4.09
C LEU A 37 6.10 -7.21 -3.51
N ARG A 38 7.13 -6.42 -3.86
CA ARG A 38 8.47 -6.55 -3.26
C ARG A 38 8.44 -6.26 -1.77
N THR A 39 7.74 -5.21 -1.34
CA THR A 39 7.58 -4.90 0.09
C THR A 39 6.90 -6.04 0.84
N ALA A 40 5.80 -6.58 0.31
CA ALA A 40 5.08 -7.69 0.92
C ALA A 40 5.96 -8.95 1.02
N ALA A 41 6.74 -9.25 -0.03
CA ALA A 41 7.66 -10.40 -0.04
C ALA A 41 8.78 -10.27 0.99
N LEU A 42 9.38 -9.08 1.14
CA LEU A 42 10.38 -8.82 2.17
C LEU A 42 9.80 -9.03 3.58
N LEU A 43 8.60 -8.53 3.84
CA LEU A 43 7.90 -8.72 5.10
C LEU A 43 7.55 -10.20 5.35
N ARG A 44 7.19 -10.95 4.30
CA ARG A 44 6.93 -12.40 4.41
C ARG A 44 8.20 -13.19 4.76
N ARG A 45 9.36 -12.76 4.27
CA ARG A 45 10.65 -13.36 4.61
C ARG A 45 11.08 -13.03 6.04
N GLY A 46 10.94 -11.78 6.47
CA GLY A 46 11.37 -11.32 7.79
C GLY A 46 10.40 -11.66 8.93
N ARG A 47 9.09 -11.69 8.66
CA ARG A 47 8.00 -11.89 9.63
C ARG A 47 6.95 -12.85 9.05
N PRO A 48 7.28 -14.14 8.83
CA PRO A 48 6.42 -15.08 8.11
C PRO A 48 5.06 -15.34 8.78
N ALA A 49 4.99 -15.26 10.11
CA ALA A 49 3.76 -15.45 10.88
C ALA A 49 2.80 -14.25 10.77
N ASP A 50 3.29 -13.07 10.36
CA ASP A 50 2.53 -11.82 10.44
C ASP A 50 1.86 -11.47 9.12
N LYS A 51 0.62 -11.95 8.94
CA LYS A 51 -0.11 -11.77 7.67
C LYS A 51 -0.61 -10.35 7.46
N GLU A 52 -1.06 -9.68 8.51
CA GLU A 52 -1.55 -8.30 8.40
C GLU A 52 -0.42 -7.33 8.05
N LEU A 53 0.79 -7.53 8.60
CA LEU A 53 1.96 -6.74 8.21
C LEU A 53 2.36 -6.98 6.74
N GLN A 54 2.36 -8.24 6.29
CA GLN A 54 2.63 -8.58 4.88
C GLN A 54 1.61 -7.90 3.94
N ILE A 55 0.33 -7.99 4.28
CA ILE A 55 -0.75 -7.35 3.51
C ILE A 55 -0.66 -5.82 3.56
N ALA A 56 -0.27 -5.22 4.68
CA ALA A 56 -0.04 -3.78 4.77
C ALA A 56 1.01 -3.30 3.75
N GLY A 57 2.06 -4.10 3.50
CA GLY A 57 3.03 -3.86 2.43
C GLY A 57 2.42 -3.94 1.03
N LEU A 58 1.56 -4.93 0.79
CA LEU A 58 0.90 -5.15 -0.51
C LEU A 58 -0.06 -4.00 -0.87
N VAL A 59 -0.82 -3.50 0.10
CA VAL A 59 -1.84 -2.47 -0.17
C VAL A 59 -1.30 -1.05 -0.21
N LEU A 60 0.02 -0.85 -0.05
CA LEU A 60 0.66 0.46 -0.27
C LEU A 60 0.41 1.00 -1.70
N ALA A 61 0.25 0.10 -2.68
CA ALA A 61 -0.07 0.49 -4.06
C ALA A 61 -1.42 1.21 -4.18
N VAL A 62 -2.41 0.86 -3.34
CA VAL A 62 -3.79 1.37 -3.41
C VAL A 62 -3.84 2.90 -3.36
N GLY A 63 -2.97 3.54 -2.56
CA GLY A 63 -2.97 5.00 -2.41
C GLY A 63 -2.61 5.76 -3.69
N GLY A 64 -1.75 5.17 -4.54
CA GLY A 64 -1.44 5.74 -5.86
C GLY A 64 -2.52 5.45 -6.90
N LEU A 65 -3.32 4.39 -6.70
CA LEU A 65 -4.37 3.95 -7.63
C LEU A 65 -5.70 4.66 -7.43
N LEU A 66 -6.01 5.07 -6.20
CA LEU A 66 -7.20 5.87 -5.91
C LEU A 66 -7.11 7.34 -6.38
N GLY A 67 -5.96 7.72 -6.97
CA GLY A 67 -5.70 9.05 -7.52
C GLY A 67 -5.56 10.16 -6.46
N PRO A 68 -4.95 11.31 -6.81
CA PRO A 68 -5.15 12.53 -6.06
C PRO A 68 -6.64 12.84 -6.13
N GLY A 69 -7.28 13.08 -5.01
CA GLY A 69 -8.73 13.25 -4.99
C GLY A 69 -9.21 14.33 -5.94
N GLU A 70 -10.22 14.00 -6.73
CA GLU A 70 -10.99 15.01 -7.46
C GLU A 70 -11.46 16.07 -6.46
N GLY A 71 -10.93 17.27 -6.59
CA GLY A 71 -11.10 18.34 -5.61
C GLY A 71 -9.90 19.26 -5.53
N SER A 72 -9.58 19.94 -6.63
CA SER A 72 -9.22 21.37 -6.72
C SER A 72 -8.54 21.65 -8.07
N ASP A 73 -9.29 21.52 -9.16
CA ASP A 73 -9.01 22.28 -10.38
C ASP A 73 -9.94 23.49 -10.38
N GLU A 74 -9.56 24.51 -9.61
CA GLU A 74 -10.08 25.88 -9.68
C GLU A 74 -9.10 26.79 -8.94
N GLY A 75 -8.05 27.23 -9.65
CA GLY A 75 -7.15 28.30 -9.19
C GLY A 75 -5.69 27.89 -9.14
N GLY A 76 -4.93 28.36 -10.13
CA GLY A 76 -3.50 28.12 -10.24
C GLY A 76 -2.70 28.55 -8.99
N SER A 77 -1.69 27.76 -8.67
CA SER A 77 -0.51 28.25 -7.98
C SER A 77 0.70 27.45 -8.46
N GLU A 78 1.52 28.12 -9.26
CA GLU A 78 2.91 27.79 -9.47
C GLU A 78 3.61 27.90 -8.11
N GLY A 79 3.97 26.76 -7.51
CA GLY A 79 4.76 26.74 -6.27
C GLY A 79 4.51 25.54 -5.37
N GLY A 80 5.25 24.45 -5.59
CA GLY A 80 5.65 23.51 -4.53
C GLY A 80 4.56 22.77 -3.74
N GLY A 81 3.73 21.95 -4.41
CA GLY A 81 2.67 21.17 -3.75
C GLY A 81 2.65 19.69 -4.14
N SER A 82 3.77 18.95 -4.00
CA SER A 82 3.83 17.52 -4.36
C SER A 82 3.50 16.57 -3.19
N GLY A 83 3.65 17.01 -1.93
CA GLY A 83 3.47 16.17 -0.75
C GLY A 83 2.00 15.89 -0.37
N THR A 84 1.14 16.91 -0.47
CA THR A 84 -0.24 16.85 0.04
C THR A 84 -1.12 15.86 -0.73
N GLY A 85 -0.94 15.72 -2.05
CA GLY A 85 -1.69 14.77 -2.87
C GLY A 85 -1.33 13.31 -2.56
N ALA A 86 -0.04 13.02 -2.36
CA ALA A 86 0.44 11.69 -2.02
C ALA A 86 -0.01 11.27 -0.60
N LEU A 87 0.07 12.17 0.38
CA LEU A 87 -0.47 11.95 1.71
C LEU A 87 -1.97 11.65 1.67
N SER A 88 -2.75 12.46 0.93
CA SER A 88 -4.20 12.30 0.81
C SER A 88 -4.58 10.97 0.16
N GLY A 89 -3.87 10.54 -0.89
CA GLY A 89 -4.08 9.23 -1.52
C GLY A 89 -3.78 8.07 -0.56
N ALA A 90 -2.68 8.15 0.18
CA ALA A 90 -2.31 7.11 1.16
C ALA A 90 -3.30 7.02 2.33
N LEU A 91 -3.82 8.14 2.82
CA LEU A 91 -4.88 8.15 3.84
C LEU A 91 -6.18 7.56 3.32
N ARG A 92 -6.60 7.90 2.09
CA ARG A 92 -7.77 7.30 1.43
C ARG A 92 -7.62 5.79 1.25
N ALA A 93 -6.42 5.31 0.93
CA ALA A 93 -6.17 3.88 0.87
C ALA A 93 -6.33 3.21 2.22
N ALA A 94 -5.83 3.84 3.30
CA ALA A 94 -6.03 3.34 4.66
C ALA A 94 -7.52 3.22 4.98
N ASP A 95 -8.30 4.28 4.73
CA ASP A 95 -9.75 4.26 4.95
C ASP A 95 -10.44 3.21 4.09
N ALA A 96 -10.07 3.10 2.81
CA ALA A 96 -10.68 2.19 1.86
C ALA A 96 -10.53 0.72 2.25
N VAL A 97 -9.38 0.34 2.82
CA VAL A 97 -9.11 -1.05 3.22
C VAL A 97 -9.56 -1.36 4.65
N ARG A 98 -9.92 -0.36 5.46
CA ARG A 98 -10.19 -0.52 6.90
C ARG A 98 -11.29 -1.53 7.18
N GLY A 99 -12.41 -1.44 6.47
CA GLY A 99 -13.55 -2.35 6.66
C GLY A 99 -13.23 -3.80 6.28
N LEU A 100 -12.34 -4.01 5.31
CA LEU A 100 -11.97 -5.34 4.81
C LEU A 100 -10.81 -5.97 5.58
N LEU A 101 -9.75 -5.20 5.85
CA LEU A 101 -8.47 -5.70 6.37
C LEU A 101 -8.22 -5.35 7.83
N GLY A 102 -9.16 -4.62 8.46
CA GLY A 102 -9.16 -4.33 9.87
C GLY A 102 -8.30 -3.14 10.29
N GLU A 103 -8.41 -2.86 11.59
CA GLU A 103 -7.87 -1.65 12.23
C GLU A 103 -6.34 -1.62 12.27
N ARG A 104 -5.67 -2.79 12.38
CA ARG A 104 -4.20 -2.85 12.39
C ARG A 104 -3.59 -2.44 11.06
N VAL A 105 -4.12 -2.96 9.95
CA VAL A 105 -3.67 -2.60 8.59
C VAL A 105 -3.93 -1.11 8.34
N PHE A 106 -5.10 -0.60 8.71
CA PHE A 106 -5.43 0.83 8.67
C PHE A 106 -4.38 1.70 9.39
N ARG A 107 -4.02 1.35 10.64
CA ARG A 107 -3.02 2.10 11.42
C ARG A 107 -1.65 2.08 10.78
N LEU A 108 -1.20 0.93 10.27
CA LEU A 108 0.10 0.80 9.59
C LEU A 108 0.16 1.69 8.34
N LEU A 109 -0.90 1.72 7.52
CA LEU A 109 -0.95 2.57 6.33
C LEU A 109 -0.93 4.05 6.68
N ARG A 110 -1.67 4.48 7.72
CA ARG A 110 -1.66 5.87 8.16
C ARG A 110 -0.29 6.29 8.71
N GLN A 111 0.35 5.45 9.51
CA GLN A 111 1.69 5.74 10.03
C GLN A 111 2.71 5.86 8.90
N GLN A 112 2.63 4.98 7.90
CA GLN A 112 3.48 5.07 6.70
C GLN A 112 3.24 6.37 5.92
N ALA A 113 1.98 6.77 5.75
CA ALA A 113 1.61 8.00 5.06
C ALA A 113 2.19 9.25 5.76
N TYR A 114 2.07 9.33 7.09
CA TYR A 114 2.64 10.42 7.86
C TYR A 114 4.17 10.43 7.86
N ALA A 115 4.80 9.25 7.91
CA ALA A 115 6.26 9.13 7.82
C ALA A 115 6.78 9.59 6.45
N ALA A 116 6.09 9.25 5.37
CA ALA A 116 6.44 9.69 4.02
C ALA A 116 6.30 11.22 3.81
N ASP A 117 5.39 11.87 4.54
CA ASP A 117 5.20 13.34 4.56
C ASP A 117 6.21 14.07 5.47
N GLY A 118 7.17 13.34 6.09
CA GLY A 118 8.16 13.92 6.98
C GLY A 118 7.61 14.35 8.35
N ARG A 119 6.38 13.95 8.70
CA ARG A 119 5.80 14.26 10.00
C ARG A 119 6.37 13.34 11.08
N PRO A 120 6.62 13.84 12.29
CA PRO A 120 7.12 13.03 13.38
C PRO A 120 6.07 11.99 13.80
N VAL A 121 6.38 10.71 13.60
CA VAL A 121 5.57 9.58 14.09
C VAL A 121 6.04 9.25 15.52
N ARG A 122 5.16 9.41 16.51
CA ARG A 122 5.41 9.09 17.94
C ARG A 122 5.06 7.64 18.26
N PRO A 123 5.66 7.11 19.34
CA PRO A 123 6.94 6.37 19.28
C PRO A 123 6.89 5.22 18.25
N VAL A 124 8.05 4.80 17.79
CA VAL A 124 8.21 3.76 16.76
C VAL A 124 7.49 2.47 17.17
N ASP A 125 6.33 2.25 16.56
CA ASP A 125 5.73 0.94 16.43
C ASP A 125 6.69 0.07 15.59
N GLU A 126 7.20 -1.02 16.15
CA GLU A 126 8.17 -1.90 15.48
C GLU A 126 7.65 -2.39 14.13
N ASP A 127 6.34 -2.62 14.02
CA ASP A 127 5.71 -3.08 12.80
C ASP A 127 5.68 -1.98 11.73
N ALA A 128 5.42 -0.74 12.14
CA ALA A 128 5.47 0.40 11.23
C ALA A 128 6.90 0.70 10.76
N LEU A 129 7.90 0.54 11.64
CA LEU A 129 9.31 0.62 11.24
C LEU A 129 9.68 -0.50 10.26
N ALA A 130 9.27 -1.74 10.54
CA ALA A 130 9.51 -2.87 9.65
C ALA A 130 8.89 -2.66 8.27
N LEU A 131 7.64 -2.17 8.22
CA LEU A 131 6.95 -1.80 6.98
C LEU A 131 7.70 -0.71 6.22
N ARG A 132 8.18 0.34 6.91
CA ARG A 132 8.96 1.43 6.30
C ARG A 132 10.27 0.94 5.71
N LEU A 133 11.05 0.17 6.47
CA LEU A 133 12.33 -0.37 6.02
C LEU A 133 12.16 -1.30 4.81
N ALA A 134 11.16 -2.19 4.85
CA ALA A 134 10.84 -3.05 3.71
C ALA A 134 10.38 -2.26 2.48
N ALA A 135 9.63 -1.17 2.68
CA ALA A 135 9.24 -0.27 1.59
C ALA A 135 10.45 0.51 1.04
N GLU A 136 11.42 0.91 1.86
CA GLU A 136 12.64 1.55 1.38
C GLU A 136 13.52 0.59 0.59
N GLU A 137 13.74 -0.62 1.11
CA GLU A 137 14.52 -1.68 0.47
C GLU A 137 13.90 -2.12 -0.87
N ALA A 138 12.56 -2.19 -0.95
CA ALA A 138 11.86 -2.54 -2.19
C ALA A 138 12.03 -1.50 -3.33
N ARG A 139 12.52 -0.29 -3.05
CA ARG A 139 12.84 0.73 -4.08
C ARG A 139 14.18 0.48 -4.74
N THR A 140 15.10 -0.22 -4.08
CA THR A 140 16.38 -0.62 -4.66
C THR A 140 16.20 -1.96 -5.35
N PRO A 141 16.20 -2.01 -6.70
CA PRO A 141 16.18 -3.29 -7.39
C PRO A 141 17.54 -3.96 -7.22
N GLY A 142 17.63 -4.89 -6.26
CA GLY A 142 18.70 -5.87 -6.21
C GLY A 142 18.66 -6.71 -7.48
N GLY A 143 19.83 -6.96 -8.08
CA GLY A 143 19.99 -7.60 -9.40
C GLY A 143 19.47 -9.04 -9.54
N GLY A 144 18.75 -9.59 -8.55
CA GLY A 144 18.14 -10.93 -8.57
C GLY A 144 16.76 -11.04 -7.92
N ASP A 145 16.24 -10.01 -7.25
CA ASP A 145 15.05 -10.13 -6.39
C ASP A 145 13.72 -9.83 -7.11
N GLY A 146 13.76 -9.49 -8.39
CA GLY A 146 12.55 -9.30 -9.20
C GLY A 146 11.66 -10.56 -9.24
N ALA A 147 12.25 -11.75 -9.10
CA ALA A 147 11.55 -13.02 -9.04
C ALA A 147 11.02 -13.36 -7.63
N ALA A 148 11.59 -12.80 -6.56
CA ALA A 148 11.22 -13.11 -5.18
C ALA A 148 9.93 -12.41 -4.72
N ALA A 149 9.44 -11.42 -5.48
CA ALA A 149 8.22 -10.67 -5.16
C ALA A 149 6.93 -11.51 -5.22
N GLY A 150 6.96 -12.64 -5.95
CA GLY A 150 5.78 -13.46 -6.25
C GLY A 150 4.82 -12.78 -7.22
N VAL A 151 3.82 -13.52 -7.70
CA VAL A 151 2.73 -12.93 -8.49
C VAL A 151 1.61 -12.45 -7.57
N LEU A 152 0.77 -11.53 -8.05
CA LEU A 152 -0.32 -10.97 -7.23
C LEU A 152 -1.29 -12.07 -6.77
N GLU A 153 -1.52 -13.09 -7.60
CA GLU A 153 -2.40 -14.22 -7.30
C GLU A 153 -1.95 -15.02 -6.07
N ASP A 154 -0.64 -15.09 -5.79
CA ASP A 154 -0.10 -15.80 -4.62
C ASP A 154 -0.54 -15.16 -3.28
N TRP A 155 -0.97 -13.90 -3.33
CA TRP A 155 -1.41 -13.13 -2.17
C TRP A 155 -2.91 -13.25 -1.90
N ARG A 156 -3.69 -13.77 -2.85
CA ARG A 156 -5.15 -13.86 -2.73
C ARG A 156 -5.56 -14.60 -1.46
N THR A 157 -4.98 -15.77 -1.20
CA THR A 157 -5.30 -16.58 -0.01
C THR A 157 -4.94 -15.88 1.29
N VAL A 158 -3.86 -15.06 1.30
CA VAL A 158 -3.48 -14.30 2.49
C VAL A 158 -4.46 -13.13 2.72
N LEU A 159 -4.90 -12.47 1.65
CA LEU A 159 -5.93 -11.44 1.71
C LEU A 159 -7.26 -12.01 2.22
N GLU A 160 -7.71 -13.14 1.68
CA GLU A 160 -8.93 -13.85 2.13
C GLU A 160 -8.84 -14.25 3.60
N LEU A 161 -7.68 -14.77 4.04
CA LEU A 161 -7.46 -15.14 5.43
C LEU A 161 -7.58 -13.93 6.37
N VAL A 162 -6.94 -12.81 6.04
CA VAL A 162 -7.00 -11.58 6.82
C VAL A 162 -8.40 -10.97 6.81
N ALA A 163 -9.06 -10.94 5.65
CA ALA A 163 -10.42 -10.43 5.52
C ALA A 163 -11.44 -11.25 6.32
N ALA A 164 -11.37 -12.57 6.23
CA ALA A 164 -12.23 -13.47 7.00
C ALA A 164 -12.01 -13.32 8.51
N ARG A 165 -10.76 -13.16 8.96
CA ARG A 165 -10.44 -12.91 10.37
C ARG A 165 -11.08 -11.62 10.87
N ASN A 166 -10.96 -10.52 10.12
CA ASN A 166 -11.52 -9.23 10.52
C ASN A 166 -13.05 -9.20 10.46
N SER A 167 -13.65 -9.88 9.48
CA SER A 167 -15.11 -10.03 9.39
C SER A 167 -15.68 -10.74 10.63
N ARG A 168 -14.98 -11.77 11.14
CA ARG A 168 -15.39 -12.47 12.38
C ARG A 168 -15.25 -11.59 13.62
N LEU A 169 -14.20 -10.78 13.70
CA LEU A 169 -13.98 -9.85 14.81
C LEU A 169 -15.02 -8.71 14.83
N GLY A 170 -15.47 -8.24 13.67
CA GLY A 170 -16.53 -7.24 13.59
C GLY A 170 -17.94 -7.77 13.86
N ALA A 171 -18.15 -9.08 13.90
CA ALA A 171 -19.42 -9.72 14.21
C ALA A 171 -19.59 -10.07 15.71
N VAL A 172 -18.55 -9.85 16.52
CA VAL A 172 -18.54 -10.14 17.98
C VAL A 172 -18.58 -8.88 18.86
N ASP A 173 -18.71 -7.70 18.26
CA ASP A 173 -19.12 -6.43 18.90
C ASP A 173 -20.62 -6.18 18.68
#